data_AF-A7S712-F1
#
_entry.id   AF-A7S712-F1
#
_cell.length_a   1.000
_cell.length_b   1.000
_cell.length_c   1.000
_cell.angle_alpha   90.00
_cell.angle_beta   90.00
_cell.angle_gamma   90.00
#
_symmetry.space_group_name_H-M   'P 1'
#
loop_
_entity.id
_entity.type
_entity.pdbx_description
1 polymer ?
#
loop_
_entity_poly.entity_id
_entity_poly.type
_entity_poly.pdbx_seq_one_letter_code
_entity_poly.pdbx_strand_id
1 'polypeptide(L)'
;MTSFSASTLEKKLHDLSNTQQSVQTLSLWLIHHRKHAKTVVQVWNKEIRKVKTSKRLTFMYLANDVLQNSKKKGNEYNLEFKAAMPSAFKFVGQGGDKDTAKGLERLLNIWSERGVFELSFIEKIRKGLGKYKETGERLTRIVDKACVLLAEYNGRLSAELEDRITLSKMLTAFIFLQKQKLQEAEKRLEVSNHDTSKGQYMNTPKGLHNILVEELIKALQELEESASQDAAVREKIANLPAEVQDVSLLEKIEDKETGERLTRIVDKACVLLAEYNGRLSAELEDRITLSKMLTAFISLQKQKLQEAEKRLEEFRGKLEKVTIVRKELKSHLDNLPDLSKLPDVDGGLAPLPSAGDLFASSSGHRS
;
A
#
# COMPACT_ATOMS: atom_id res chain seq x y z
N MET A 1 40.65 -11.18 -35.94
CA MET A 1 39.36 -10.96 -35.27
C MET A 1 39.24 -11.91 -34.08
N THR A 2 38.66 -11.48 -32.97
CA THR A 2 38.47 -12.34 -31.78
C THR A 2 37.61 -13.55 -32.11
N SER A 3 38.01 -14.73 -31.64
CA SER A 3 37.25 -15.97 -31.81
C SER A 3 35.90 -15.89 -31.10
N PHE A 4 34.90 -16.58 -31.65
CA PHE A 4 33.58 -16.65 -31.06
C PHE A 4 33.58 -17.60 -29.84
N SER A 5 32.99 -17.15 -28.73
CA SER A 5 32.61 -17.98 -27.61
C SER A 5 31.39 -17.36 -26.90
N ALA A 6 30.60 -18.17 -26.19
CA ALA A 6 29.44 -17.68 -25.44
C ALA A 6 29.84 -16.67 -24.35
N SER A 7 30.94 -16.91 -23.64
CA SER A 7 31.44 -16.01 -22.59
C SER A 7 31.95 -14.68 -23.16
N THR A 8 32.58 -14.70 -24.35
CA THR A 8 32.96 -13.47 -25.07
C THR A 8 31.72 -12.66 -25.44
N LEU A 9 30.63 -13.32 -25.86
CA LEU A 9 29.37 -12.65 -26.18
C LEU A 9 28.69 -12.08 -24.92
N GLU A 10 28.64 -12.82 -23.82
CA GLU A 10 28.10 -12.33 -22.53
C GLU A 10 28.79 -11.04 -22.08
N LYS A 11 30.14 -11.00 -22.14
CA LYS A 11 30.92 -9.78 -21.84
C LYS A 11 30.57 -8.63 -22.80
N LYS A 12 30.51 -8.89 -24.10
CA LYS A 12 30.14 -7.86 -25.10
C LYS A 12 28.72 -7.32 -24.92
N LEU A 13 27.76 -8.16 -24.49
CA LEU A 13 26.40 -7.75 -24.16
C LEU A 13 26.34 -6.97 -22.84
N HIS A 14 27.20 -7.31 -21.88
CA HIS A 14 27.36 -6.53 -20.66
C HIS A 14 27.87 -5.12 -20.97
N ASP A 15 28.79 -4.96 -21.92
CA ASP A 15 29.36 -3.65 -22.27
C ASP A 15 28.55 -2.88 -23.33
N LEU A 16 27.49 -3.50 -23.87
CA LEU A 16 26.58 -2.87 -24.83
C LEU A 16 25.92 -1.62 -24.22
N SER A 17 26.00 -0.50 -24.92
CA SER A 17 25.36 0.75 -24.55
C SER A 17 24.32 1.18 -25.60
N ASN A 18 23.51 2.19 -25.27
CA ASN A 18 22.47 2.71 -26.15
C ASN A 18 23.00 3.57 -27.31
N THR A 19 24.32 3.71 -27.47
CA THR A 19 24.90 4.48 -28.56
C THR A 19 24.91 3.68 -29.86
N GLN A 20 24.71 4.38 -30.99
CA GLN A 20 24.68 3.75 -32.31
C GLN A 20 25.99 3.02 -32.63
N GLN A 21 27.14 3.61 -32.27
CA GLN A 21 28.46 3.00 -32.46
C GLN A 21 28.59 1.67 -31.70
N SER A 22 28.13 1.61 -30.45
CA SER A 22 28.19 0.38 -29.62
C SER A 22 27.37 -0.74 -30.25
N VAL A 23 26.12 -0.44 -30.64
CA VAL A 23 25.21 -1.38 -31.30
C VAL A 23 25.78 -1.88 -32.63
N GLN A 24 26.23 -0.98 -33.51
CA GLN A 24 26.75 -1.34 -34.83
C GLN A 24 28.05 -2.16 -34.74
N THR A 25 28.96 -1.80 -33.83
CA THR A 25 30.23 -2.52 -33.65
C THR A 25 29.97 -3.96 -33.22
N LEU A 26 29.05 -4.18 -32.27
CA LEU A 26 28.70 -5.52 -31.84
C LEU A 26 27.92 -6.28 -32.92
N SER A 27 26.99 -5.62 -33.61
CA SER A 27 26.23 -6.20 -34.72
C SER A 27 27.16 -6.73 -35.83
N LEU A 28 28.15 -5.94 -36.25
CA LEU A 28 29.11 -6.36 -37.28
C LEU A 28 29.90 -7.62 -36.84
N TRP A 29 30.32 -7.66 -35.58
CA TRP A 29 31.01 -8.82 -35.02
C TRP A 29 30.11 -10.07 -34.99
N LEU A 30 28.82 -9.91 -34.66
CA LEU A 30 27.84 -10.99 -34.70
C LEU A 30 27.60 -11.49 -36.12
N ILE A 31 27.48 -10.59 -37.10
CA ILE A 31 27.28 -10.94 -38.52
C ILE A 31 28.49 -11.71 -39.07
N HIS A 32 29.71 -11.32 -38.69
CA HIS A 32 30.92 -12.05 -39.04
C HIS A 32 30.87 -13.51 -38.53
N HIS A 33 30.34 -13.71 -37.33
CA HIS A 33 30.22 -15.02 -36.67
C HIS A 33 28.85 -15.70 -36.90
N ARG A 34 28.16 -15.41 -38.00
CA ARG A 34 26.79 -15.92 -38.28
C ARG A 34 26.64 -17.44 -38.26
N LYS A 35 27.72 -18.21 -38.45
CA LYS A 35 27.71 -19.68 -38.29
C LYS A 35 27.28 -20.12 -36.89
N HIS A 36 27.36 -19.23 -35.90
CA HIS A 36 26.95 -19.44 -34.52
C HIS A 36 25.61 -18.76 -34.17
N ALA A 37 24.77 -18.40 -35.16
CA ALA A 37 23.53 -17.66 -34.94
C ALA A 37 22.64 -18.24 -33.84
N LYS A 38 22.49 -19.58 -33.80
CA LYS A 38 21.72 -20.27 -32.76
C LYS A 38 22.23 -19.96 -31.35
N THR A 39 23.53 -20.15 -31.11
CA THR A 39 24.16 -19.85 -29.82
C THR A 39 24.05 -18.36 -29.49
N VAL A 40 24.24 -17.48 -30.47
CA VAL A 40 24.11 -16.03 -30.31
C VAL A 40 22.72 -15.65 -29.80
N VAL A 41 21.65 -16.13 -30.46
CA VAL A 41 20.27 -15.80 -30.11
C VAL A 41 19.89 -16.38 -28.75
N GLN A 42 20.37 -17.59 -28.42
CA GLN A 42 20.18 -18.19 -27.10
C GLN A 42 20.81 -17.36 -25.98
N VAL A 43 22.07 -16.94 -26.13
CA VAL A 43 22.76 -16.09 -25.16
C VAL A 43 22.08 -14.72 -25.06
N TRP A 44 21.75 -14.10 -26.18
CA TRP A 44 21.02 -12.83 -26.21
C TRP A 44 19.69 -12.90 -25.44
N ASN A 45 18.88 -13.95 -25.67
CA ASN A 45 17.58 -14.12 -25.01
C ASN A 45 17.71 -14.47 -23.52
N LYS A 46 18.82 -15.09 -23.10
CA LYS A 46 19.14 -15.31 -21.68
C LYS A 46 19.54 -14.00 -21.00
N GLU A 47 20.41 -13.21 -21.63
CA GLU A 47 20.95 -11.99 -21.03
C GLU A 47 19.95 -10.83 -20.98
N ILE A 48 19.06 -10.69 -21.98
CA ILE A 48 18.00 -9.65 -21.95
C ILE A 48 17.06 -9.78 -20.73
N ARG A 49 16.95 -10.99 -20.16
CA ARG A 49 16.12 -11.26 -18.97
C ARG A 49 16.78 -10.85 -17.66
N LYS A 50 18.11 -10.71 -17.65
CA LYS A 50 18.89 -10.35 -16.46
C LYS A 50 19.13 -8.85 -16.32
N VAL A 51 19.03 -8.10 -17.42
CA VAL A 51 19.32 -6.66 -17.42
C VAL A 51 18.14 -5.81 -16.90
N LYS A 52 18.48 -4.65 -16.34
CA LYS A 52 17.51 -3.61 -15.91
C LYS A 52 16.64 -3.16 -17.09
N THR A 53 15.40 -2.75 -16.81
CA THR A 53 14.41 -2.32 -17.82
C THR A 53 14.98 -1.33 -18.84
N SER A 54 15.72 -0.31 -18.39
CA SER A 54 16.30 0.73 -19.25
C SER A 54 17.27 0.20 -20.32
N LYS A 55 17.88 -0.97 -20.11
CA LYS A 55 18.83 -1.59 -21.06
C LYS A 55 18.19 -2.58 -22.02
N ARG A 56 16.96 -3.04 -21.74
CA ARG A 56 16.27 -4.05 -22.54
C ARG A 56 15.99 -3.58 -23.97
N LEU A 57 15.63 -2.30 -24.14
CA LEU A 57 15.40 -1.73 -25.47
C LEU A 57 16.68 -1.71 -26.33
N THR A 58 17.85 -1.48 -25.71
CA THR A 58 19.15 -1.54 -26.40
C THR A 58 19.43 -2.93 -26.97
N PHE A 59 19.07 -4.00 -26.25
CA PHE A 59 19.19 -5.38 -26.75
C PHE A 59 18.29 -5.62 -27.97
N MET A 60 17.11 -5.01 -28.00
CA MET A 60 16.20 -5.07 -29.15
C MET A 60 16.77 -4.32 -30.36
N TYR A 61 17.43 -3.18 -30.14
CA TYR A 61 18.14 -2.45 -31.21
C TYR A 61 19.29 -3.23 -31.79
N LEU A 62 20.07 -3.95 -30.97
CA LEU A 62 21.09 -4.87 -31.46
C LEU A 62 20.50 -5.97 -32.33
N ALA A 63 19.45 -6.65 -31.88
CA ALA A 63 18.82 -7.72 -32.65
C ALA A 63 18.26 -7.18 -33.98
N ASN A 64 17.68 -5.98 -33.96
CA ASN A 64 17.21 -5.30 -35.16
C ASN A 64 18.34 -5.03 -36.16
N ASP A 65 19.47 -4.49 -35.71
CA ASP A 65 20.60 -4.18 -36.58
C ASP A 65 21.19 -5.46 -37.21
N VAL A 66 21.32 -6.53 -36.42
CA VAL A 66 21.77 -7.86 -36.90
C VAL A 66 20.79 -8.41 -37.94
N LEU A 67 19.49 -8.41 -37.67
CA LEU A 67 18.46 -8.93 -38.58
C LEU A 67 18.48 -8.22 -39.94
N GLN A 68 18.63 -6.90 -39.94
CA GLN A 68 18.63 -6.12 -41.17
C GLN A 68 19.91 -6.28 -41.98
N ASN A 69 21.06 -6.26 -41.31
CA ASN A 69 22.36 -6.27 -41.98
C ASN A 69 22.85 -7.68 -42.35
N SER A 70 22.36 -8.73 -41.66
CA SER A 70 22.69 -10.12 -41.99
C SER A 70 21.96 -10.67 -43.21
N LYS A 71 20.82 -10.07 -43.62
CA LYS A 71 19.96 -10.55 -44.73
C LYS A 71 20.71 -10.77 -46.05
N LYS A 72 21.74 -9.96 -46.35
CA LYS A 72 22.58 -10.10 -47.56
C LYS A 72 23.58 -11.26 -47.49
N LYS A 73 23.85 -11.79 -46.29
CA LYS A 73 24.87 -12.83 -46.03
C LYS A 73 24.25 -14.21 -45.83
N GLY A 74 23.03 -14.29 -45.31
CA GLY A 74 22.29 -15.53 -45.07
C GLY A 74 21.04 -15.32 -44.22
N ASN A 75 20.26 -16.37 -44.01
CA ASN A 75 18.99 -16.33 -43.28
C ASN A 75 19.07 -16.92 -41.85
N GLU A 76 20.26 -17.30 -41.38
CA GLU A 76 20.43 -18.01 -40.10
C GLU A 76 19.89 -17.21 -38.92
N TYR A 77 20.21 -15.90 -38.87
CA TYR A 77 19.69 -15.02 -37.85
C TYR A 77 18.17 -14.81 -37.94
N ASN A 78 17.63 -14.71 -39.15
CA ASN A 78 16.18 -14.58 -39.35
C ASN A 78 15.44 -15.78 -38.75
N LEU A 79 15.92 -16.99 -38.99
CA LEU A 79 15.29 -18.22 -38.47
C LEU A 79 15.33 -18.26 -36.93
N GLU A 80 16.49 -18.02 -36.33
CA GLU A 80 16.69 -18.12 -34.88
C GLU A 80 15.95 -17.01 -34.13
N PHE A 81 16.01 -15.77 -34.60
CA PHE A 81 15.28 -14.67 -33.98
C PHE A 81 13.77 -14.78 -34.18
N LYS A 82 13.26 -15.29 -35.31
CA LYS A 82 11.80 -15.49 -35.52
C LYS A 82 11.19 -16.33 -34.37
N ALA A 83 11.92 -17.32 -33.87
CA ALA A 83 11.49 -18.13 -32.72
C ALA A 83 11.56 -17.37 -31.38
N ALA A 84 12.62 -16.59 -31.14
CA ALA A 84 12.82 -15.89 -29.87
C ALA A 84 11.96 -14.62 -29.71
N MET A 85 11.66 -13.93 -30.82
CA MET A 85 11.08 -12.59 -30.80
C MET A 85 9.73 -12.47 -30.08
N PRO A 86 8.73 -13.36 -30.28
CA PRO A 86 7.44 -13.21 -29.59
C PRO A 86 7.59 -13.17 -28.06
N SER A 87 8.48 -14.00 -27.51
CA SER A 87 8.75 -14.04 -26.07
C SER A 87 9.53 -12.83 -25.58
N ALA A 88 10.47 -12.32 -26.38
CA ALA A 88 11.28 -11.16 -26.05
C ALA A 88 10.44 -9.88 -26.06
N PHE A 89 9.64 -9.65 -27.10
CA PHE A 89 8.72 -8.50 -27.16
C PHE A 89 7.74 -8.48 -25.99
N LYS A 90 7.17 -9.64 -25.64
CA LYS A 90 6.29 -9.75 -24.46
C LYS A 90 7.01 -9.35 -23.17
N PHE A 91 8.21 -9.88 -22.94
CA PHE A 91 8.97 -9.60 -21.72
C PHE A 91 9.43 -8.14 -21.62
N VAL A 92 9.90 -7.56 -22.72
CA VAL A 92 10.34 -6.15 -22.75
C VAL A 92 9.14 -5.21 -22.61
N GLY A 93 7.99 -5.54 -23.21
CA GLY A 93 6.77 -4.75 -23.12
C GLY A 93 6.11 -4.74 -21.73
N GLN A 94 6.14 -5.85 -20.98
CA GLN A 94 5.47 -5.98 -19.68
C GLN A 94 6.07 -5.12 -18.56
N GLY A 95 7.32 -4.66 -18.69
CA GLY A 95 7.98 -3.84 -17.67
C GLY A 95 8.55 -2.53 -18.20
N GLY A 96 8.24 -2.18 -19.45
CA GLY A 96 8.77 -0.99 -20.13
C GLY A 96 7.92 0.26 -19.91
N ASP A 97 8.56 1.43 -19.98
CA ASP A 97 7.90 2.72 -20.00
C ASP A 97 7.32 3.08 -21.39
N LYS A 98 6.69 4.25 -21.51
CA LYS A 98 6.10 4.73 -22.78
C LYS A 98 7.13 4.80 -23.91
N ASP A 99 8.39 5.14 -23.60
CA ASP A 99 9.45 5.26 -24.61
C ASP A 99 9.92 3.89 -25.08
N THR A 100 9.98 2.89 -24.18
CA THR A 100 10.20 1.50 -24.54
C THR A 100 9.11 0.98 -25.48
N ALA A 101 7.83 1.27 -25.19
CA ALA A 101 6.72 0.86 -26.04
C ALA A 101 6.79 1.50 -27.45
N LYS A 102 7.08 2.81 -27.53
CA LYS A 102 7.30 3.50 -28.82
C LYS A 102 8.49 2.91 -29.59
N GLY A 103 9.57 2.57 -28.90
CA GLY A 103 10.74 1.93 -29.47
C GLY A 103 10.41 0.57 -30.08
N LEU A 104 9.65 -0.27 -29.37
CA LEU A 104 9.21 -1.59 -29.87
C LEU A 104 8.29 -1.45 -31.09
N GLU A 105 7.34 -0.50 -31.09
CA GLU A 105 6.47 -0.27 -32.24
C GLU A 105 7.27 0.20 -33.47
N ARG A 106 8.23 1.11 -33.26
CA ARG A 106 9.14 1.56 -34.31
C ARG A 106 9.90 0.39 -34.95
N LEU A 107 10.35 -0.58 -34.14
CA LEU A 107 11.02 -1.78 -34.67
C LEU A 107 10.09 -2.63 -35.54
N LEU A 108 8.82 -2.83 -35.14
CA LEU A 108 7.84 -3.56 -35.94
C LEU A 108 7.54 -2.85 -37.27
N ASN A 109 7.45 -1.53 -37.27
CA ASN A 109 7.27 -0.73 -38.48
C ASN A 109 8.46 -0.89 -39.43
N ILE A 110 9.69 -0.77 -38.91
CA ILE A 110 10.90 -0.99 -39.71
C ILE A 110 10.93 -2.40 -40.31
N TRP A 111 10.53 -3.42 -39.55
CA TRP A 111 10.47 -4.80 -40.03
C TRP A 111 9.42 -5.02 -41.11
N SER A 112 8.30 -4.31 -41.01
CA SER A 112 7.25 -4.30 -42.03
C SER A 112 7.73 -3.63 -43.30
N GLU A 113 8.25 -2.40 -43.20
CA GLU A 113 8.73 -1.59 -44.33
C GLU A 113 9.87 -2.26 -45.10
N ARG A 114 10.81 -2.92 -44.39
CA ARG A 114 11.99 -3.56 -44.99
C ARG A 114 11.80 -5.05 -45.31
N GLY A 115 10.60 -5.59 -45.05
CA GLY A 115 10.30 -7.01 -45.24
C GLY A 115 11.29 -7.92 -44.50
N VAL A 116 11.57 -7.62 -43.23
CA VAL A 116 12.44 -8.44 -42.37
C VAL A 116 11.72 -9.73 -41.98
N PHE A 117 10.43 -9.62 -41.66
CA PHE A 117 9.51 -10.72 -41.40
C PHE A 117 8.20 -10.53 -42.18
N GLU A 118 7.42 -11.61 -42.32
CA GLU A 118 6.08 -11.58 -42.90
C GLU A 118 5.13 -10.72 -42.07
N LEU A 119 4.23 -9.99 -42.75
CA LEU A 119 3.24 -9.12 -42.11
C LEU A 119 2.38 -9.85 -41.08
N SER A 120 1.99 -11.10 -41.36
CA SER A 120 1.19 -11.94 -40.45
C SER A 120 1.89 -12.18 -39.10
N PHE A 121 3.21 -12.38 -39.13
CA PHE A 121 4.03 -12.57 -37.93
C PHE A 121 4.19 -11.27 -37.15
N ILE A 122 4.45 -10.15 -37.84
CA ILE A 122 4.55 -8.81 -37.24
C ILE A 122 3.24 -8.46 -36.54
N GLU A 123 2.11 -8.71 -37.20
CA GLU A 123 0.78 -8.41 -36.67
C GLU A 123 0.44 -9.26 -35.44
N LYS A 124 0.89 -10.52 -35.40
CA LYS A 124 0.78 -11.38 -34.21
C LYS A 124 1.54 -10.80 -33.02
N ILE A 125 2.76 -10.28 -33.23
CA ILE A 125 3.55 -9.64 -32.16
C ILE A 125 2.88 -8.32 -31.73
N ARG A 126 2.44 -7.50 -32.69
CA ARG A 126 1.73 -6.23 -32.45
C ARG A 126 0.48 -6.42 -31.61
N LYS A 127 -0.37 -7.41 -31.94
CA LYS A 127 -1.54 -7.79 -31.12
C LYS A 127 -1.15 -8.21 -29.71
N GLY A 128 -0.04 -8.92 -29.56
CA GLY A 128 0.51 -9.31 -28.26
C GLY A 128 0.91 -8.12 -27.38
N LEU A 129 1.45 -7.04 -27.98
CA LEU A 129 1.80 -5.79 -27.28
C LEU A 129 0.57 -4.94 -26.97
N GLY A 130 -0.38 -4.85 -27.92
CA GLY A 130 -1.61 -4.05 -27.79
C GLY A 130 -2.49 -4.44 -26.60
N LYS A 131 -2.56 -5.74 -26.27
CA LYS A 131 -3.32 -6.24 -25.11
C LYS A 131 -2.90 -5.58 -23.78
N TYR A 132 -1.64 -5.20 -23.62
CA TYR A 132 -1.11 -4.57 -22.40
C TYR A 132 -1.35 -3.05 -22.36
N LYS A 133 -1.31 -2.39 -23.52
CA LYS A 133 -1.68 -0.98 -23.66
C LYS A 133 -3.16 -0.78 -23.34
N GLU A 134 -4.01 -1.67 -23.83
CA GLU A 134 -5.45 -1.67 -23.58
C GLU A 134 -5.79 -1.95 -22.10
N THR A 135 -5.07 -2.85 -21.43
CA THR A 135 -5.27 -3.08 -19.99
C THR A 135 -4.80 -1.90 -19.14
N GLY A 136 -3.67 -1.28 -19.48
CA GLY A 136 -3.18 -0.09 -18.79
C GLY A 136 -4.11 1.12 -18.96
N GLU A 137 -4.53 1.41 -20.20
CA GLU A 137 -5.48 2.49 -20.49
C GLU A 137 -6.85 2.23 -19.86
N ARG A 138 -7.31 0.98 -19.84
CA ARG A 138 -8.55 0.60 -19.14
C ARG A 138 -8.43 0.83 -17.63
N LEU A 139 -7.32 0.45 -17.02
CA LEU A 139 -7.10 0.67 -15.58
C LEU A 139 -7.02 2.17 -15.27
N THR A 140 -6.31 2.96 -16.09
CA THR A 140 -6.28 4.42 -15.95
C THR A 140 -7.68 5.02 -16.05
N ARG A 141 -8.49 4.63 -17.04
CA ARG A 141 -9.88 5.11 -17.17
C ARG A 141 -10.76 4.72 -15.97
N ILE A 142 -10.56 3.53 -15.42
CA ILE A 142 -11.30 3.08 -14.21
C ILE A 142 -10.88 3.93 -13.01
N VAL A 143 -9.59 4.18 -12.82
CA VAL A 143 -9.07 5.01 -11.74
C VAL A 143 -9.52 6.46 -11.89
N ASP A 144 -9.43 7.04 -13.08
CA ASP A 144 -9.90 8.41 -13.35
C ASP A 144 -11.41 8.53 -13.09
N LYS A 145 -12.21 7.55 -13.53
CA LYS A 145 -13.65 7.51 -13.25
C LYS A 145 -13.94 7.37 -11.76
N ALA A 146 -13.18 6.55 -11.04
CA ALA A 146 -13.31 6.41 -9.59
C ALA A 146 -12.93 7.71 -8.87
N CYS A 147 -11.88 8.40 -9.29
CA CYS A 147 -11.47 9.69 -8.75
C CYS A 147 -12.55 10.77 -8.95
N VAL A 148 -13.17 10.83 -10.14
CA VAL A 148 -14.27 11.78 -10.41
C VAL A 148 -15.49 11.45 -9.54
N LEU A 149 -15.90 10.19 -9.47
CA LEU A 149 -17.02 9.77 -8.62
C LEU A 149 -16.76 10.04 -7.13
N LEU A 150 -15.53 9.83 -6.66
CA LEU A 150 -15.12 10.15 -5.29
C LEU A 150 -15.12 11.67 -5.04
N ALA A 151 -14.67 12.47 -6.02
CA ALA A 151 -14.71 13.93 -5.91
C ALA A 151 -16.15 14.46 -5.88
N GLU A 152 -17.03 13.94 -6.73
CA GLU A 152 -18.46 14.28 -6.73
C GLU A 152 -19.14 13.87 -5.42
N TYR A 153 -18.85 12.66 -4.92
CA TYR A 153 -19.36 12.18 -3.64
C TYR A 153 -18.87 13.06 -2.48
N ASN A 154 -17.57 13.36 -2.43
CA ASN A 154 -17.00 14.23 -1.40
C ASN A 154 -17.57 15.66 -1.48
N GLY A 155 -17.84 16.16 -2.68
CA GLY A 155 -18.49 17.46 -2.89
C GLY A 155 -19.93 17.48 -2.36
N ARG A 156 -20.73 16.46 -2.69
CA ARG A 156 -22.10 16.31 -2.15
C ARG A 156 -22.10 16.15 -0.64
N LEU A 157 -21.18 15.33 -0.11
CA LEU A 157 -21.02 15.13 1.32
C LEU A 157 -20.62 16.42 2.04
N SER A 158 -19.75 17.24 1.44
CA SER A 158 -19.37 18.55 1.97
C SER A 158 -20.55 19.52 2.01
N ALA A 159 -21.33 19.60 0.92
CA ALA A 159 -22.52 20.45 0.86
C ALA A 159 -23.57 20.02 1.91
N GLU A 160 -23.81 18.72 2.05
CA GLU A 160 -24.73 18.20 3.06
C GLU A 160 -24.22 18.43 4.49
N LEU A 161 -22.90 18.42 4.71
CA LEU A 161 -22.29 18.80 5.99
C LEU A 161 -22.50 20.29 6.31
N GLU A 162 -22.36 21.17 5.32
CA GLU A 162 -22.62 22.60 5.48
C GLU A 162 -24.09 22.90 5.79
N ASP A 163 -25.02 22.23 5.10
CA ASP A 163 -26.45 22.33 5.38
C ASP A 163 -26.76 21.84 6.81
N ARG A 164 -26.18 20.72 7.24
CA ARG A 164 -26.34 20.22 8.62
C ARG A 164 -25.72 21.14 9.68
N ILE A 165 -24.56 21.75 9.42
CA ILE A 165 -23.95 22.74 10.32
C ILE A 165 -24.88 23.94 10.45
N THR A 166 -25.46 24.39 9.34
CA THR A 166 -26.42 25.50 9.32
C THR A 166 -27.68 25.15 10.13
N LEU A 167 -28.24 23.95 9.94
CA LEU A 167 -29.39 23.46 10.70
C LEU A 167 -29.09 23.35 12.21
N SER A 168 -27.91 22.84 12.58
CA SER A 168 -27.47 22.72 13.97
C SER A 168 -27.33 24.08 14.67
N LYS A 169 -26.81 25.09 13.97
CA LYS A 169 -26.76 26.48 14.47
C LYS A 169 -28.16 27.04 14.71
N MET A 170 -29.08 26.84 13.76
CA MET A 170 -30.48 27.27 13.89
C MET A 170 -31.18 26.58 15.07
N LEU A 171 -30.98 25.28 15.24
CA LEU A 171 -31.56 24.51 16.35
C LEU A 171 -30.98 24.93 17.71
N THR A 172 -29.68 25.19 17.79
CA THR A 172 -29.03 25.69 19.01
C THR A 172 -29.58 27.06 19.42
N ALA A 173 -29.74 27.97 18.45
CA ALA A 173 -30.34 29.27 18.69
C ALA A 173 -31.79 29.15 19.16
N PHE A 174 -32.57 28.24 18.57
CA PHE A 174 -33.95 27.97 18.98
C PHE A 174 -34.02 27.44 20.43
N ILE A 175 -33.20 26.46 20.79
CA ILE A 175 -33.15 25.89 22.15
C ILE A 175 -32.74 26.96 23.17
N PHE A 176 -31.75 27.80 22.83
CA PHE A 176 -31.34 28.92 23.68
C PHE A 176 -32.51 29.88 23.96
N LEU A 177 -33.26 30.24 22.91
CA LEU A 177 -34.43 31.11 23.03
C LEU A 177 -35.53 30.49 23.91
N GLN A 178 -35.77 29.18 23.76
CA GLN A 178 -36.77 28.47 24.58
C GLN A 178 -36.34 28.38 26.05
N LYS A 179 -35.06 28.12 26.33
CA LYS A 179 -34.52 28.11 27.70
C LYS A 179 -34.63 29.48 28.37
N GLN A 180 -34.42 30.57 27.64
CA GLN A 180 -34.62 31.92 28.15
C GLN A 180 -36.07 32.17 28.56
N LYS A 181 -37.02 31.80 27.69
CA LYS A 181 -38.47 31.91 28.00
C LYS A 181 -38.88 31.07 29.21
N LEU A 182 -38.28 29.88 29.37
CA LEU A 182 -38.53 29.01 30.52
C LEU A 182 -38.00 29.63 31.81
N GLN A 183 -36.78 30.17 31.81
CA GLN A 183 -36.21 30.87 32.98
C GLN A 183 -37.00 32.12 33.38
N GLU A 184 -37.55 32.84 32.41
CA GLU A 184 -38.45 33.98 32.66
C GLU A 184 -39.78 33.54 33.29
N ALA A 185 -40.26 32.34 32.99
CA ALA A 185 -41.45 31.75 33.62
C ALA A 185 -41.14 31.19 35.01
N GLU A 186 -39.99 30.54 35.21
CA GLU A 186 -39.52 30.00 36.49
C GLU A 186 -39.24 31.10 37.52
N LYS A 187 -38.65 32.23 37.11
CA LYS A 187 -38.45 33.40 37.99
C LYS A 187 -39.75 34.02 38.49
N ARG A 188 -40.90 33.70 37.91
CA ARG A 188 -42.21 34.13 38.41
C ARG A 188 -42.71 33.27 39.58
N LEU A 189 -42.06 32.15 39.90
CA LEU A 189 -42.64 31.12 40.77
C LEU A 189 -41.92 30.85 42.12
N GLU A 190 -40.68 31.25 42.38
CA GLU A 190 -40.02 30.89 43.66
C GLU A 190 -39.22 32.02 44.32
N VAL A 191 -39.51 32.22 45.63
CA VAL A 191 -38.83 33.09 46.61
C VAL A 191 -38.15 32.20 47.67
N SER A 192 -36.89 32.53 47.98
CA SER A 192 -36.11 32.23 49.21
C SER A 192 -35.08 31.06 49.23
N ASN A 193 -33.80 31.46 49.04
CA ASN A 193 -32.55 31.19 49.83
C ASN A 193 -32.05 29.75 50.14
N HIS A 194 -30.74 29.40 50.22
CA HIS A 194 -29.43 29.95 49.81
C HIS A 194 -28.32 28.88 50.15
N ASP A 195 -27.22 28.84 49.36
CA ASP A 195 -25.81 28.43 49.68
C ASP A 195 -25.45 26.93 49.93
N THR A 196 -24.28 26.38 49.54
CA THR A 196 -22.90 26.91 49.45
C THR A 196 -21.96 26.12 48.48
N SER A 197 -20.98 26.80 47.83
CA SER A 197 -19.58 26.47 47.38
C SER A 197 -19.06 25.00 47.25
N LYS A 198 -18.07 24.56 46.43
CA LYS A 198 -17.02 25.10 45.51
C LYS A 198 -16.32 23.89 44.82
N GLY A 199 -15.73 24.06 43.62
CA GLY A 199 -14.35 23.56 43.31
C GLY A 199 -14.07 22.23 42.56
N GLN A 200 -14.10 22.27 41.21
CA GLN A 200 -13.05 21.95 40.22
C GLN A 200 -12.17 20.66 40.14
N TYR A 201 -12.01 20.22 38.86
CA TYR A 201 -10.92 19.49 38.17
C TYR A 201 -11.01 17.97 37.85
N MET A 202 -11.20 17.73 36.54
CA MET A 202 -10.61 16.75 35.61
C MET A 202 -10.06 15.41 36.13
N ASN A 203 -10.55 14.31 35.54
CA ASN A 203 -9.74 13.11 35.26
C ASN A 203 -10.25 12.39 34.01
N THR A 204 -9.33 12.09 33.10
CA THR A 204 -9.52 11.38 31.82
C THR A 204 -9.61 9.86 32.03
N PRO A 205 -10.52 9.11 31.35
CA PRO A 205 -10.66 7.68 31.57
C PRO A 205 -9.89 6.85 30.53
N LYS A 206 -8.98 6.00 31.02
CA LYS A 206 -8.33 4.90 30.28
C LYS A 206 -9.30 3.78 29.84
N GLY A 207 -10.61 3.92 30.02
CA GLY A 207 -11.65 2.95 29.63
C GLY A 207 -12.30 3.18 28.27
N LEU A 208 -12.15 4.38 27.67
CA LEU A 208 -12.90 4.76 26.46
C LEU A 208 -12.53 3.93 25.21
N HIS A 209 -11.30 3.42 25.15
CA HIS A 209 -10.79 2.76 23.94
C HIS A 209 -11.33 1.34 23.75
N ASN A 210 -11.51 0.56 24.82
CA ASN A 210 -12.06 -0.80 24.68
C ASN A 210 -13.54 -0.77 24.31
N ILE A 211 -14.29 0.18 24.87
CA ILE A 211 -15.71 0.39 24.55
C ILE A 211 -15.89 0.78 23.07
N LEU A 212 -15.05 1.71 22.56
CA LEU A 212 -15.10 2.14 21.17
C LEU A 212 -14.76 1.04 20.15
N VAL A 213 -13.91 0.08 20.53
CA VAL A 213 -13.53 -1.07 19.67
C VAL A 213 -14.70 -2.06 19.57
N GLU A 214 -15.31 -2.42 20.70
CA GLU A 214 -16.42 -3.37 20.74
C GLU A 214 -17.66 -2.81 20.02
N GLU A 215 -17.98 -1.53 20.22
CA GLU A 215 -19.06 -0.85 19.52
C GLU A 215 -18.82 -0.81 18.00
N LEU A 216 -17.58 -0.55 17.57
CA LEU A 216 -17.25 -0.52 16.14
C LEU A 216 -17.33 -1.89 15.49
N ILE A 217 -16.88 -2.95 16.17
CA ILE A 217 -17.00 -4.33 15.67
C ILE A 217 -18.47 -4.71 15.52
N LYS A 218 -19.28 -4.39 16.53
CA LYS A 218 -20.72 -4.67 16.49
C LYS A 218 -21.41 -3.94 15.32
N ALA A 219 -21.15 -2.65 15.13
CA ALA A 219 -21.70 -1.87 14.02
C ALA A 219 -21.26 -2.39 12.63
N LEU A 220 -20.05 -2.95 12.52
CA LEU A 220 -19.57 -3.58 11.28
C LEU A 220 -20.27 -4.91 10.99
N GLN A 221 -20.55 -5.71 12.02
CA GLN A 221 -21.27 -6.99 11.90
C GLN A 221 -22.74 -6.77 11.53
N GLU A 222 -23.42 -5.81 12.17
CA GLU A 222 -24.81 -5.44 11.85
C GLU A 222 -24.96 -4.98 10.39
N LEU A 223 -23.91 -4.40 9.79
CA LEU A 223 -23.92 -3.99 8.39
C LEU A 223 -23.85 -5.19 7.41
N GLU A 224 -23.36 -6.36 7.82
CA GLU A 224 -23.36 -7.57 6.98
C GLU A 224 -24.77 -8.12 6.76
N GLU A 225 -25.71 -7.82 7.66
CA GLU A 225 -27.13 -8.21 7.58
C GLU A 225 -28.03 -7.11 6.98
N SER A 226 -27.42 -6.10 6.34
CA SER A 226 -28.13 -4.91 5.85
C SER A 226 -29.03 -5.15 4.61
N ALA A 227 -29.95 -4.21 4.37
CA ALA A 227 -30.91 -4.28 3.28
C ALA A 227 -30.25 -4.45 1.90
N SER A 228 -29.11 -3.80 1.69
CA SER A 228 -28.34 -3.89 0.45
C SER A 228 -27.68 -5.26 0.22
N GLN A 229 -27.44 -6.04 1.29
CA GLN A 229 -26.93 -7.42 1.24
C GLN A 229 -28.04 -8.47 1.07
N ASP A 230 -29.31 -8.08 1.22
CA ASP A 230 -30.48 -8.95 1.04
C ASP A 230 -30.73 -9.25 -0.45
N ALA A 231 -29.95 -10.20 -0.98
CA ALA A 231 -29.99 -10.60 -2.38
C ALA A 231 -31.36 -11.14 -2.80
N ALA A 232 -32.06 -11.83 -1.90
CA ALA A 232 -33.36 -12.45 -2.19
C ALA A 232 -34.45 -11.39 -2.44
N VAL A 233 -34.49 -10.32 -1.63
CA VAL A 233 -35.43 -9.21 -1.86
C VAL A 233 -35.07 -8.44 -3.13
N ARG A 234 -33.78 -8.22 -3.41
CA ARG A 234 -33.32 -7.56 -4.64
C ARG A 234 -33.67 -8.34 -5.90
N GLU A 235 -33.53 -9.67 -5.87
CA GLU A 235 -33.93 -10.55 -6.97
C GLU A 235 -35.46 -10.47 -7.21
N LYS A 236 -36.27 -10.48 -6.15
CA LYS A 236 -37.72 -10.30 -6.27
C LYS A 236 -38.10 -8.96 -6.89
N ILE A 237 -37.42 -7.87 -6.52
CA ILE A 237 -37.64 -6.53 -7.12
C ILE A 237 -37.20 -6.51 -8.59
N ALA A 238 -36.07 -7.13 -8.91
CA ALA A 238 -35.56 -7.18 -10.28
C ALA A 238 -36.44 -8.01 -11.23
N ASN A 239 -37.11 -9.04 -10.71
CA ASN A 239 -38.00 -9.92 -11.45
C ASN A 239 -39.45 -9.40 -11.52
N LEU A 240 -39.73 -8.17 -11.07
CA LEU A 240 -41.05 -7.57 -11.24
C LEU A 240 -41.37 -7.42 -12.75
N PRO A 241 -42.61 -7.68 -13.18
CA PRO A 241 -43.01 -7.54 -14.58
C PRO A 241 -42.81 -6.12 -15.09
N ALA A 242 -42.51 -5.97 -16.38
CA ALA A 242 -42.34 -4.65 -17.01
C ALA A 242 -43.63 -3.82 -16.95
N GLU A 243 -44.79 -4.50 -16.98
CA GLU A 243 -46.12 -3.92 -16.88
C GLU A 243 -46.38 -3.22 -15.54
N VAL A 244 -45.60 -3.54 -14.50
CA VAL A 244 -45.67 -2.88 -13.18
C VAL A 244 -44.91 -1.55 -13.18
N GLN A 245 -44.00 -1.35 -14.15
CA GLN A 245 -43.10 -0.19 -14.21
C GLN A 245 -43.42 0.74 -15.38
N ASP A 246 -43.97 0.22 -16.49
CA ASP A 246 -44.29 0.97 -17.70
C ASP A 246 -45.80 0.99 -17.99
N VAL A 247 -46.40 2.16 -17.80
CA VAL A 247 -47.83 2.43 -18.01
C VAL A 247 -48.24 2.21 -19.47
N SER A 248 -47.33 2.35 -20.43
CA SER A 248 -47.61 2.20 -21.86
C SER A 248 -47.95 0.75 -22.23
N LEU A 249 -47.54 -0.22 -21.40
CA LEU A 249 -47.82 -1.64 -21.63
C LEU A 249 -49.25 -2.04 -21.22
N LEU A 250 -49.98 -1.17 -20.54
CA LEU A 250 -51.37 -1.42 -20.15
C LEU A 250 -52.31 -1.52 -21.35
N GLU A 251 -51.96 -0.89 -22.48
CA GLU A 251 -52.72 -0.99 -23.74
C GLU A 251 -52.79 -2.43 -24.29
N LYS A 252 -51.87 -3.31 -23.86
CA LYS A 252 -51.82 -4.73 -24.29
C LYS A 252 -52.72 -5.65 -23.47
N ILE A 253 -53.42 -5.12 -22.46
CA ILE A 253 -54.32 -5.91 -21.63
C ILE A 253 -55.72 -5.86 -22.23
N GLU A 254 -56.09 -6.96 -22.89
CA GLU A 254 -57.34 -7.06 -23.65
C GLU A 254 -58.49 -7.69 -22.82
N ASP A 255 -58.17 -8.30 -21.67
CA ASP A 255 -59.14 -9.01 -20.84
C ASP A 255 -59.09 -8.63 -19.35
N LYS A 256 -60.27 -8.68 -18.72
CA LYS A 256 -60.48 -8.29 -17.31
C LYS A 256 -59.71 -9.17 -16.32
N GLU A 257 -59.56 -10.46 -16.61
CA GLU A 257 -58.91 -11.40 -15.71
C GLU A 257 -57.39 -11.14 -15.62
N THR A 258 -56.77 -10.82 -16.74
CA THR A 258 -55.36 -10.40 -16.82
C THR A 258 -55.14 -9.03 -16.16
N GLY A 259 -56.06 -8.09 -16.32
CA GLY A 259 -56.04 -6.82 -15.60
C GLY A 259 -56.08 -7.00 -14.07
N GLU A 260 -57.01 -7.81 -13.56
CA GLU A 260 -57.12 -8.11 -12.12
C GLU A 260 -55.88 -8.83 -11.58
N ARG A 261 -55.27 -9.73 -12.37
CA ARG A 261 -53.98 -10.36 -12.03
C ARG A 261 -52.87 -9.32 -11.90
N LEU A 262 -52.75 -8.39 -12.85
CA LEU A 262 -51.73 -7.35 -12.80
C LEU A 262 -51.92 -6.43 -11.60
N THR A 263 -53.16 -6.01 -11.28
CA THR A 263 -53.44 -5.19 -10.09
C THR A 263 -52.89 -5.84 -8.82
N ARG A 264 -53.13 -7.14 -8.62
CA ARG A 264 -52.60 -7.86 -7.43
C ARG A 264 -51.07 -7.92 -7.41
N ILE A 265 -50.42 -7.93 -8.57
CA ILE A 265 -48.95 -7.90 -8.65
C ILE A 265 -48.44 -6.50 -8.32
N VAL A 266 -49.09 -5.45 -8.83
CA VAL A 266 -48.77 -4.03 -8.53
C VAL A 266 -48.88 -3.76 -7.03
N ASP A 267 -49.97 -4.17 -6.38
CA ASP A 267 -50.16 -3.97 -4.94
C ASP A 267 -49.04 -4.61 -4.11
N LYS A 268 -48.66 -5.84 -4.45
CA LYS A 268 -47.53 -6.55 -3.81
C LYS A 268 -46.19 -5.87 -4.07
N ALA A 269 -45.98 -5.37 -5.28
CA ALA A 269 -44.77 -4.64 -5.65
C ALA A 269 -44.64 -3.32 -4.87
N CYS A 270 -45.74 -2.58 -4.69
CA CYS A 270 -45.75 -1.34 -3.91
C CYS A 270 -45.34 -1.56 -2.45
N VAL A 271 -45.90 -2.58 -1.79
CA VAL A 271 -45.55 -2.93 -0.40
C VAL A 271 -44.08 -3.34 -0.31
N LEU A 272 -43.62 -4.23 -1.20
CA LEU A 272 -42.23 -4.69 -1.25
C LEU A 272 -41.23 -3.53 -1.40
N LEU A 273 -41.52 -2.59 -2.31
CA LEU A 273 -40.68 -1.43 -2.55
C LEU A 273 -40.68 -0.46 -1.36
N ALA A 274 -41.82 -0.23 -0.73
CA ALA A 274 -41.93 0.64 0.44
C ALA A 274 -41.12 0.09 1.62
N GLU A 275 -41.25 -1.21 1.91
CA GLU A 275 -40.49 -1.89 2.97
C GLU A 275 -38.98 -1.88 2.67
N TYR A 276 -38.58 -2.20 1.44
CA TYR A 276 -37.18 -2.19 1.04
C TYR A 276 -36.57 -0.78 1.13
N ASN A 277 -37.28 0.25 0.67
CA ASN A 277 -36.81 1.64 0.74
C ASN A 277 -36.67 2.13 2.20
N GLY A 278 -37.60 1.73 3.08
CA GLY A 278 -37.49 2.02 4.51
C GLY A 278 -36.26 1.38 5.15
N ARG A 279 -36.04 0.08 4.88
CA ARG A 279 -34.85 -0.65 5.36
C ARG A 279 -33.55 -0.05 4.80
N LEU A 280 -33.53 0.35 3.53
CA LEU A 280 -32.38 0.99 2.91
C LEU A 280 -32.09 2.37 3.51
N SER A 281 -33.13 3.14 3.87
CA SER A 281 -32.96 4.43 4.54
C SER A 281 -32.33 4.28 5.92
N ALA A 282 -32.79 3.29 6.71
CA ALA A 282 -32.19 2.98 8.01
C ALA A 282 -30.70 2.57 7.86
N GLU A 283 -30.40 1.71 6.90
CA GLU A 283 -29.01 1.32 6.60
C GLU A 283 -28.12 2.53 6.26
N LEU A 284 -28.64 3.53 5.54
CA LEU A 284 -27.86 4.74 5.23
C LEU A 284 -27.53 5.55 6.49
N GLU A 285 -28.46 5.64 7.44
CA GLU A 285 -28.22 6.28 8.74
C GLU A 285 -27.16 5.52 9.56
N ASP A 286 -27.23 4.19 9.56
CA ASP A 286 -26.24 3.33 10.21
C ASP A 286 -24.85 3.50 9.57
N ARG A 287 -24.75 3.59 8.24
CA ARG A 287 -23.50 3.85 7.52
C ARG A 287 -22.89 5.21 7.85
N ILE A 288 -23.71 6.25 8.02
CA ILE A 288 -23.25 7.58 8.45
C ILE A 288 -22.67 7.50 9.87
N THR A 289 -23.35 6.79 10.77
CA THR A 289 -22.90 6.57 12.14
C THR A 289 -21.57 5.80 12.16
N LEU A 290 -21.49 4.71 11.41
CA LEU A 290 -20.27 3.92 11.25
C LEU A 290 -19.10 4.76 10.68
N SER A 291 -19.36 5.61 9.68
CA SER A 291 -18.34 6.50 9.11
C SER A 291 -17.77 7.46 10.16
N LYS A 292 -18.61 7.98 11.07
CA LYS A 292 -18.17 8.81 12.19
C LYS A 292 -17.34 8.01 13.19
N MET A 293 -17.79 6.80 13.53
CA MET A 293 -17.07 5.88 14.42
C MET A 293 -15.68 5.52 13.86
N LEU A 294 -15.60 5.17 12.57
CA LEU A 294 -14.34 4.89 11.88
C LEU A 294 -13.40 6.10 11.89
N THR A 295 -13.92 7.30 11.62
CA THR A 295 -13.12 8.53 11.65
C THR A 295 -12.56 8.79 13.05
N ALA A 296 -13.40 8.66 14.09
CA ALA A 296 -13.00 8.80 15.48
C ALA A 296 -11.96 7.73 15.88
N PHE A 297 -12.17 6.48 15.46
CA PHE A 297 -11.27 5.37 15.73
C PHE A 297 -9.90 5.56 15.08
N ILE A 298 -9.84 5.98 13.81
CA ILE A 298 -8.58 6.27 13.10
C ILE A 298 -7.82 7.39 13.79
N SER A 299 -8.52 8.46 14.20
CA SER A 299 -7.91 9.57 14.94
C SER A 299 -7.30 9.08 16.27
N LEU A 300 -8.05 8.29 17.02
CA LEU A 300 -7.61 7.70 18.28
C LEU A 300 -6.41 6.75 18.10
N GLN A 301 -6.40 5.93 17.05
CA GLN A 301 -5.27 5.04 16.73
C GLN A 301 -4.01 5.81 16.35
N LYS A 302 -4.14 6.90 15.58
CA LYS A 302 -3.00 7.80 15.28
C LYS A 302 -2.41 8.43 16.53
N GLN A 303 -3.26 8.89 17.45
CA GLN A 303 -2.80 9.44 18.74
C GLN A 303 -2.07 8.38 19.56
N LYS A 304 -2.64 7.17 19.69
CA LYS A 304 -1.99 6.07 20.41
C LYS A 304 -0.66 5.65 19.81
N LEU A 305 -0.55 5.64 18.48
CA LEU A 305 0.69 5.36 17.78
C LEU A 305 1.77 6.39 18.14
N GLN A 306 1.43 7.68 18.07
CA GLN A 306 2.35 8.76 18.43
C GLN A 306 2.80 8.69 19.91
N GLU A 307 1.89 8.37 20.83
CA GLU A 307 2.23 8.16 22.25
C GLU A 307 3.16 6.97 22.46
N ALA A 308 2.94 5.87 21.74
CA ALA A 308 3.78 4.68 21.79
C ALA A 308 5.19 4.94 21.22
N GLU A 309 5.28 5.66 20.10
CA GLU A 309 6.55 6.06 19.49
C GLU A 309 7.37 6.95 20.43
N LYS A 310 6.74 7.95 21.05
CA LYS A 310 7.41 8.80 22.05
C LYS A 310 7.93 7.98 23.22
N ARG A 311 7.11 7.05 23.75
CA ARG A 311 7.48 6.18 24.86
C ARG A 311 8.63 5.23 24.50
N LEU A 312 8.65 4.74 23.25
CA LEU A 312 9.76 3.92 22.74
C LEU A 312 11.07 4.71 22.74
N GLU A 313 11.05 5.97 22.31
CA GLU A 313 12.23 6.83 22.29
C GLU A 313 12.75 7.14 23.70
N GLU A 314 11.85 7.38 24.67
CA GLU A 314 12.22 7.51 26.08
C GLU A 314 12.91 6.24 26.62
N PHE A 315 12.43 5.05 26.26
CA PHE A 315 13.06 3.79 26.67
C PHE A 315 14.40 3.55 25.98
N ARG A 316 14.58 3.98 24.73
CA ARG A 316 15.89 3.96 24.06
C ARG A 316 16.91 4.83 24.78
N GLY A 317 16.53 6.05 25.17
CA GLY A 317 17.40 6.92 25.97
C GLY A 317 17.73 6.34 27.35
N LYS A 318 16.78 5.68 28.02
CA LYS A 318 17.06 4.95 29.28
C LYS A 318 18.02 3.78 29.06
N LEU A 319 17.84 3.01 27.98
CA LEU A 319 18.73 1.90 27.62
C LEU A 319 20.16 2.39 27.37
N GLU A 320 20.33 3.53 26.72
CA GLU A 320 21.65 4.14 26.50
C GLU A 320 22.32 4.52 27.82
N LYS A 321 21.60 5.19 28.73
CA LYS A 321 22.11 5.52 30.07
C LYS A 321 22.53 4.28 30.86
N VAL A 322 21.68 3.25 30.89
CA VAL A 322 21.99 1.96 31.54
C VAL A 322 23.23 1.32 30.89
N THR A 323 23.37 1.43 29.57
CA THR A 323 24.53 0.90 28.85
C THR A 323 25.82 1.64 29.19
N ILE A 324 25.77 2.97 29.36
CA ILE A 324 26.90 3.79 29.82
C ILE A 324 27.30 3.38 31.23
N VAL A 325 26.36 3.40 32.18
CA VAL A 325 26.62 3.01 33.58
C VAL A 325 27.19 1.60 33.65
N ARG A 326 26.68 0.66 32.84
CA ARG A 326 27.22 -0.70 32.79
C ARG A 326 28.68 -0.75 32.30
N LYS A 327 29.05 0.07 31.30
CA LYS A 327 30.43 0.15 30.80
C LYS A 327 31.36 0.76 31.86
N GLU A 328 30.94 1.84 32.51
CA GLU A 328 31.69 2.50 33.58
C GLU A 328 31.86 1.58 34.79
N LEU A 329 30.79 0.92 35.23
CA LEU A 329 30.83 -0.03 36.34
C LEU A 329 31.79 -1.19 36.05
N LYS A 330 31.78 -1.73 34.83
CA LYS A 330 32.73 -2.78 34.43
C LYS A 330 34.18 -2.27 34.53
N SER A 331 34.45 -1.09 33.97
CA SER A 331 35.77 -0.48 34.09
C SER A 331 36.16 -0.19 35.55
N HIS A 332 35.21 0.18 36.40
CA HIS A 332 35.46 0.44 37.81
C HIS A 332 35.77 -0.85 38.58
N LEU A 333 35.00 -1.92 38.33
CA LEU A 333 35.25 -3.25 38.90
C LEU A 333 36.63 -3.79 38.52
N ASP A 334 37.04 -3.64 37.26
CA ASP A 334 38.36 -4.07 36.77
C ASP A 334 39.51 -3.32 37.48
N ASN A 335 39.25 -2.12 38.03
CA ASN A 335 40.22 -1.29 38.75
C ASN A 335 40.17 -1.45 40.28
N LEU A 336 39.26 -2.25 40.84
CA LEU A 336 39.19 -2.46 42.27
C LEU A 336 40.31 -3.43 42.72
N PRO A 337 40.94 -3.17 43.89
CA PRO A 337 41.91 -4.10 44.46
C PRO A 337 41.22 -5.41 44.84
N ASP A 338 41.81 -6.51 44.41
CA ASP A 338 41.35 -7.85 44.75
C ASP A 338 41.70 -8.16 46.21
N LEU A 339 40.71 -7.99 47.10
CA LEU A 339 40.87 -8.19 48.53
C LEU A 339 41.16 -9.66 48.89
N SER A 340 40.96 -10.61 47.99
CA SER A 340 41.37 -12.01 48.19
C SER A 340 42.89 -12.23 48.15
N LYS A 341 43.64 -11.20 47.71
CA LYS A 341 45.12 -11.19 47.70
C LYS A 341 45.73 -10.50 48.91
N LEU A 342 44.90 -9.99 49.84
CA LEU A 342 45.40 -9.49 51.11
C LEU A 342 45.78 -10.68 52.00
N PRO A 343 46.97 -10.66 52.64
CA PRO A 343 47.35 -11.71 53.57
C PRO A 343 46.38 -11.74 54.75
N ASP A 344 45.97 -12.95 55.11
CA ASP A 344 44.99 -13.22 56.17
C ASP A 344 45.49 -12.66 57.50
N VAL A 345 44.81 -11.65 58.05
CA VAL A 345 45.25 -10.94 59.27
C VAL A 345 44.91 -11.73 60.54
N ASP A 346 44.28 -12.90 60.41
CA ASP A 346 43.93 -13.80 61.53
C ASP A 346 45.10 -14.71 61.97
N GLY A 347 46.18 -14.77 61.19
CA GLY A 347 47.41 -15.50 61.52
C GLY A 347 48.45 -14.57 62.17
N GLY A 348 48.30 -14.32 63.47
CA GLY A 348 49.16 -13.51 64.35
C GLY A 348 50.54 -13.09 63.81
N LEU A 349 50.75 -11.76 63.75
CA LEU A 349 52.05 -11.15 63.44
C LEU A 349 53.15 -11.70 64.37
N ALA A 350 54.31 -12.04 63.81
CA ALA A 350 55.47 -12.51 64.57
C ALA A 350 55.82 -11.51 65.68
N PRO A 351 56.05 -11.97 66.93
CA PRO A 351 56.34 -11.06 68.03
C PRO A 351 57.65 -10.31 67.77
N LEU A 352 57.63 -9.01 68.03
CA LEU A 352 58.79 -8.13 67.84
C LEU A 352 59.97 -8.60 68.72
N PRO A 353 61.22 -8.48 68.22
CA PRO A 353 62.42 -8.93 68.94
C PRO A 353 62.58 -8.24 70.29
N SER A 354 63.15 -8.97 71.24
CA SER A 354 63.35 -8.51 72.63
C SER A 354 64.34 -7.35 72.68
N ALA A 355 64.19 -6.45 73.65
CA ALA A 355 65.13 -5.34 73.85
C ALA A 355 66.59 -5.82 74.05
N GLY A 356 66.82 -7.05 74.52
CA GLY A 356 68.16 -7.64 74.59
C GLY A 356 68.79 -7.91 73.21
N ASP A 357 67.97 -8.24 72.21
CA ASP A 357 68.41 -8.52 70.83
C ASP A 357 68.84 -7.24 70.10
N LEU A 358 68.35 -6.08 70.54
CA LEU A 358 68.68 -4.78 69.95
C LEU A 358 70.03 -4.21 70.43
N PHE A 359 70.56 -4.67 71.56
CA PHE A 359 71.77 -4.09 72.17
C PHE A 359 72.95 -5.06 72.34
N ALA A 360 72.83 -6.34 71.96
CA ALA A 360 73.93 -7.32 72.06
C ALA A 360 75.06 -7.11 71.03
N SER A 361 74.86 -6.27 70.01
CA SER A 361 75.77 -6.16 68.85
C SER A 361 76.87 -5.09 68.99
N SER A 362 77.04 -4.45 70.15
CA SER A 362 77.97 -3.30 70.30
C SER A 362 79.21 -3.56 71.16
N SER A 363 79.44 -4.77 71.67
CA SER A 363 80.63 -5.11 72.47
C SER A 363 81.45 -6.24 71.85
N GLY A 364 82.16 -5.94 70.75
CA GLY A 364 83.08 -6.93 70.17
C GLY A 364 83.91 -6.46 69.00
N HIS A 365 84.68 -5.37 69.12
CA HIS A 365 85.87 -5.08 68.30
C HIS A 365 86.89 -4.27 69.11
N ARG A 366 87.85 -4.95 69.75
CA ARG A 366 89.18 -4.41 70.10
C ARG A 366 90.14 -5.56 70.41
N SER A 367 90.94 -5.92 69.43
CA SER A 367 92.37 -6.21 69.56
C SER A 367 92.99 -6.04 68.20
#